data_AF-A0AAV3QH42-F1
#
_entry.id   AF-A0AAV3QH42-F1
#
_cell.length_a   1.000
_cell.length_b   1.000
_cell.length_c   1.000
_cell.angle_alpha   90.00
_cell.angle_beta   90.00
_cell.angle_gamma   90.00
#
_symmetry.space_group_name_H-M   'P 1'
#
loop_
_entity.id
_entity.type
_entity.pdbx_description
1 polymer ?
#
loop_
_entity_poly.entity_id
_entity_poly.type
_entity_poly.pdbx_seq_one_letter_code
_entity_poly.pdbx_strand_id
1 'polypeptide(L)'
;MILLLSCIERHHQKFRRPPIGPIGSHLTLVQGEMWAVALEGVFGKLLNAFIVTDHTDFLLLRQCAREANYNHLHIIIYGFSRPRLNIPHHMLPQTNHPTAISVVHPTTISS
;
A
#
# COMPACT_ATOMS: atom_id res chain seq x y z
N MET A 1 -2.22 -3.69 -14.46
CA MET A 1 -1.10 -3.36 -13.55
C MET A 1 0.13 -2.89 -14.32
N ILE A 2 0.70 -3.70 -15.23
CA ILE A 2 1.93 -3.37 -15.98
C ILE A 2 1.84 -2.00 -16.68
N LEU A 3 0.74 -1.73 -17.41
CA LEU A 3 0.55 -0.45 -18.10
C LEU A 3 0.49 0.77 -17.16
N LEU A 4 -0.07 0.59 -15.95
CA LEU A 4 -0.11 1.65 -14.94
C LEU A 4 1.30 1.97 -14.45
N LEU A 5 2.10 0.94 -14.13
CA LEU A 5 3.49 1.11 -13.72
C LEU A 5 4.31 1.82 -14.81
N SER A 6 4.12 1.45 -16.08
CA SER A 6 4.75 2.15 -17.21
C SER A 6 4.30 3.61 -17.31
N CYS A 7 3.02 3.92 -17.03
CA CYS A 7 2.55 5.31 -17.02
C CYS A 7 3.17 6.12 -15.88
N ILE A 8 3.28 5.53 -14.69
CA ILE A 8 3.93 6.14 -13.52
C ILE A 8 5.40 6.44 -13.84
N GLU A 9 6.12 5.47 -14.39
CA GLU A 9 7.54 5.61 -14.75
C GLU A 9 7.77 6.73 -15.76
N ARG A 10 6.94 6.80 -16.82
CA ARG A 10 6.99 7.89 -17.81
C ARG A 10 6.78 9.29 -17.20
N HIS A 11 6.05 9.37 -16.08
CA HIS A 11 5.75 10.62 -15.38
C HIS A 11 6.61 10.83 -14.13
N HIS A 12 7.63 9.99 -13.87
CA HIS A 12 8.30 9.95 -12.57
C HIS A 12 8.91 11.31 -12.16
N GLN A 13 9.45 12.07 -13.12
CA GLN A 13 10.04 13.41 -12.90
C GLN A 13 9.02 14.49 -12.53
N LYS A 14 7.72 14.25 -12.78
CA LYS A 14 6.64 15.20 -12.48
C LYS A 14 6.07 15.01 -11.07
N PHE A 15 6.29 13.84 -10.48
CA PHE A 15 5.92 13.59 -9.09
C PHE A 15 6.89 14.32 -8.17
N ARG A 16 6.36 15.00 -7.15
CA ARG A 16 7.21 15.53 -6.06
C ARG A 16 7.81 14.39 -5.27
N ARG A 17 7.01 13.35 -5.02
CA ARG A 17 7.47 12.07 -4.49
C ARG A 17 6.81 10.92 -5.25
N PRO A 18 7.58 9.89 -5.63
CA PRO A 18 7.01 8.76 -6.36
C PRO A 18 5.90 8.09 -5.53
N PRO A 19 4.81 7.65 -6.16
CA PRO A 19 3.74 6.94 -5.47
C PRO A 19 4.27 5.60 -4.93
N ILE A 20 3.89 5.25 -3.71
CA ILE A 20 4.26 3.98 -3.07
C ILE A 20 3.14 2.99 -3.32
N GLY A 21 3.42 1.91 -4.04
CA GLY A 21 2.47 0.82 -4.20
C GLY A 21 2.75 -0.10 -5.39
N PRO A 22 1.84 -1.06 -5.65
CA PRO A 22 0.63 -1.34 -4.85
C PRO A 22 1.00 -1.76 -3.41
N ILE A 23 0.21 -1.39 -2.39
CA ILE A 23 0.55 -1.65 -0.97
C ILE A 23 0.99 -3.10 -0.73
N GLY A 24 0.30 -4.06 -1.35
CA GLY A 24 0.58 -5.49 -1.23
C GLY A 24 2.00 -5.90 -1.64
N SER A 25 2.67 -5.18 -2.56
CA SER A 25 4.06 -5.50 -2.94
C SER A 25 5.08 -5.12 -1.88
N HIS A 26 4.67 -4.36 -0.86
CA HIS A 26 5.50 -3.94 0.26
C HIS A 26 5.23 -4.73 1.54
N LEU A 27 4.41 -5.78 1.47
CA LEU A 27 4.02 -6.60 2.62
C LEU A 27 4.48 -8.05 2.46
N THR A 28 4.87 -8.66 3.56
CA THR A 28 5.06 -10.11 3.70
C THR A 28 4.09 -10.67 4.73
N LEU A 29 3.71 -11.93 4.53
CA LEU A 29 2.80 -12.65 5.41
C LEU A 29 3.55 -13.73 6.18
N VAL A 30 3.41 -13.73 7.51
CA VAL A 30 3.83 -14.87 8.33
C VAL A 30 2.94 -16.05 7.99
N GLN A 31 3.52 -17.19 7.60
CA GLN A 31 2.77 -18.38 7.18
C GLN A 31 1.77 -18.05 6.07
N GLY A 32 2.25 -17.39 5.00
CA GLY A 32 1.41 -16.86 3.91
C GLY A 32 0.39 -17.84 3.35
N GLU A 33 0.75 -19.11 3.16
CA GLU A 33 -0.18 -20.15 2.67
C GLU A 33 -1.44 -20.32 3.53
N MET A 34 -1.34 -20.07 4.85
CA MET A 34 -2.47 -20.22 5.77
C MET A 34 -3.35 -18.97 5.83
N TRP A 35 -2.74 -17.78 5.77
CA TRP A 35 -3.44 -16.52 6.03
C TRP A 35 -3.74 -15.70 4.78
N ALA A 36 -3.14 -15.99 3.62
CA ALA A 36 -3.30 -15.22 2.40
C ALA A 36 -4.77 -15.06 2.01
N VAL A 37 -5.53 -16.16 1.95
CA VAL A 37 -6.95 -16.14 1.55
C VAL A 37 -7.78 -15.28 2.52
N ALA A 38 -7.55 -15.43 3.83
CA ALA A 38 -8.27 -14.66 4.83
C ALA A 38 -7.96 -13.16 4.74
N LEU A 39 -6.68 -12.81 4.55
CA LEU A 39 -6.24 -11.40 4.51
C LEU A 39 -6.57 -10.72 3.19
N GLU A 40 -6.53 -11.42 2.06
CA GLU A 40 -7.03 -10.89 0.79
C GLU A 40 -8.52 -10.55 0.89
N GLY A 41 -9.31 -11.38 1.58
CA GLY A 41 -10.71 -11.07 1.87
C GLY A 41 -10.90 -9.85 2.77
N VAL A 42 -10.10 -9.72 3.83
CA VAL A 42 -10.19 -8.60 4.78
C VAL A 42 -9.71 -7.28 4.18
N PHE A 43 -8.56 -7.27 3.51
CA PHE A 43 -7.99 -6.06 2.93
C PHE A 43 -8.63 -5.67 1.60
N GLY A 44 -9.13 -6.65 0.84
CA GLY A 44 -9.80 -6.43 -0.44
C GLY A 44 -8.99 -5.54 -1.38
N LYS A 45 -9.58 -4.40 -1.79
CA LYS A 45 -8.94 -3.46 -2.72
C LYS A 45 -7.79 -2.66 -2.11
N LEU A 46 -7.59 -2.70 -0.80
CA LEU A 46 -6.54 -1.94 -0.12
C LEU A 46 -5.14 -2.39 -0.54
N LEU A 47 -4.92 -3.70 -0.77
CA LEU A 47 -3.62 -4.20 -1.23
C LEU A 47 -3.23 -3.67 -2.60
N ASN A 48 -4.22 -3.34 -3.45
CA ASN A 48 -4.01 -2.75 -4.77
C ASN A 48 -3.92 -1.21 -4.74
N ALA A 49 -4.02 -0.59 -3.56
CA ALA A 49 -3.98 0.86 -3.43
C ALA A 49 -2.54 1.39 -3.55
N PHE A 50 -2.43 2.67 -3.89
CA PHE A 50 -1.18 3.42 -3.88
C PHE A 50 -1.24 4.55 -2.87
N ILE A 51 -0.10 4.91 -2.29
CA ILE A 51 0.04 6.00 -1.34
C ILE A 51 0.81 7.14 -2.01
N VAL A 52 0.29 8.36 -1.92
CA VAL A 52 0.96 9.59 -2.34
C VAL A 52 1.04 10.57 -1.18
N THR A 53 1.95 11.53 -1.25
CA THR A 53 2.20 12.44 -0.13
C THR A 53 1.35 13.71 -0.12
N ASP A 54 0.81 14.10 -1.28
CA ASP A 54 -0.01 15.29 -1.41
C ASP A 54 -1.07 15.16 -2.52
N HIS A 55 -1.91 16.18 -2.63
CA HIS A 55 -2.99 16.24 -3.62
C HIS A 55 -2.48 16.44 -5.06
N THR A 56 -1.32 17.06 -5.26
CA THR A 56 -0.75 17.25 -6.60
C THR A 56 -0.34 15.90 -7.19
N ASP A 57 0.39 15.09 -6.41
CA ASP A 57 0.79 13.74 -6.80
C ASP A 57 -0.44 12.81 -6.95
N PHE A 58 -1.50 13.02 -6.15
CA PHE A 58 -2.77 12.31 -6.32
C PHE A 58 -3.37 12.53 -7.71
N LEU A 59 -3.47 13.79 -8.16
CA LEU A 59 -4.05 14.11 -9.46
C LEU A 59 -3.21 13.54 -10.60
N LEU A 60 -1.88 13.62 -10.49
CA LEU A 60 -0.96 13.04 -11.47
C LEU A 60 -1.11 11.52 -11.57
N LEU A 61 -1.15 10.82 -10.43
CA LEU A 61 -1.37 9.36 -10.43
C LEU A 61 -2.76 9.00 -10.97
N ARG A 62 -3.79 9.80 -10.70
CA ARG A 62 -5.13 9.60 -11.26
C ARG A 62 -5.14 9.77 -12.78
N GLN A 63 -4.33 10.69 -13.32
CA GLN A 63 -4.14 10.83 -14.76
C GLN A 63 -3.43 9.60 -15.34
N CYS A 64 -2.32 9.14 -14.75
CA CYS A 64 -1.64 7.92 -15.19
C CYS A 64 -2.59 6.71 -15.19
N ALA A 65 -3.45 6.60 -14.18
CA ALA A 65 -4.48 5.57 -14.09
C ALA A 65 -5.48 5.66 -15.25
N ARG A 66 -5.95 6.86 -15.62
CA ARG A 66 -6.83 7.03 -16.78
C ARG A 66 -6.15 6.66 -18.09
N GLU A 67 -4.90 7.08 -18.30
CA GLU A 67 -4.10 6.72 -19.48
C GLU A 67 -3.93 5.20 -19.61
N ALA A 68 -3.79 4.50 -18.49
CA ALA A 68 -3.66 3.04 -18.43
C ALA A 68 -5.00 2.27 -18.37
N ASN A 69 -6.14 2.96 -18.52
CA ASN A 69 -7.50 2.41 -18.35
C ASN A 69 -7.74 1.71 -16.99
N TYR A 70 -7.14 2.25 -15.93
CA TYR A 70 -7.22 1.76 -14.54
C TYR A 70 -8.05 2.72 -13.65
N ASN A 71 -9.26 3.04 -14.09
CA ASN A 71 -10.06 4.17 -13.57
C ASN A 71 -10.49 4.06 -12.10
N HIS A 72 -10.48 2.85 -11.54
CA HIS A 72 -10.90 2.57 -10.17
C HIS A 72 -9.72 2.37 -9.20
N LEU A 73 -8.56 2.93 -9.53
CA LEU A 73 -7.39 2.90 -8.66
C LEU A 73 -7.70 3.56 -7.31
N HIS A 74 -7.48 2.82 -6.22
CA HIS A 74 -7.58 3.37 -4.87
C HIS A 74 -6.27 4.09 -4.56
N ILE A 75 -6.36 5.37 -4.20
CA ILE A 75 -5.19 6.21 -3.90
C ILE A 75 -5.42 6.86 -2.54
N ILE A 76 -4.46 6.67 -1.63
CA ILE A 76 -4.48 7.22 -0.27
C ILE A 76 -3.48 8.37 -0.22
N ILE A 77 -3.93 9.53 0.28
CA ILE A 77 -3.02 10.65 0.56
C ILE A 77 -2.56 10.53 2.01
N TYR A 78 -1.27 10.34 2.24
CA TYR A 78 -0.69 10.24 3.58
C TYR A 78 0.62 11.03 3.68
N GLY A 79 0.63 12.01 4.59
CA GLY A 79 1.84 12.80 4.88
C GLY A 79 2.78 12.06 5.83
N PHE A 80 3.94 11.63 5.32
CA PHE A 80 4.99 10.95 6.11
C PHE A 80 5.73 11.85 7.12
N SER A 81 5.31 13.11 7.27
CA SER A 81 5.73 13.94 8.41
C SER A 81 5.07 13.51 9.72
N ARG A 82 3.98 12.73 9.65
CA ARG A 82 3.33 12.18 10.83
C ARG A 82 4.20 11.06 11.42
N PRO A 83 4.40 11.04 12.75
CA PRO A 83 5.15 9.96 13.38
C PRO A 83 4.47 8.62 13.13
N ARG A 84 5.28 7.56 13.03
CA ARG A 84 4.77 6.20 12.89
C ARG A 84 3.88 5.88 14.09
N LEU A 85 2.67 5.36 13.81
CA LEU A 85 1.79 4.87 14.87
C LEU A 85 2.50 3.74 15.61
N ASN A 86 2.83 3.99 16.88
CA ASN A 86 3.33 2.97 17.79
C ASN A 86 2.15 2.45 18.61
N ILE A 87 1.84 1.17 18.47
CA ILE A 87 0.81 0.49 19.27
C ILE A 87 1.56 -0.35 20.31
N PRO A 88 1.59 0.07 21.58
CA PRO A 88 2.22 -0.70 22.64
C PRO A 88 1.62 -2.10 22.74
N HIS A 89 2.44 -3.10 23.12
CA HIS A 89 1.98 -4.49 23.25
C HIS A 89 0.76 -4.66 24.17
N HIS A 90 0.66 -3.87 25.23
CA HIS A 90 -0.47 -3.94 26.17
C HIS A 90 -1.80 -3.42 25.58
N MET A 91 -1.76 -2.69 24.46
CA MET A 91 -2.95 -2.24 23.73
C MET A 91 -3.37 -3.21 22.62
N LEU A 92 -2.55 -4.23 22.32
CA LEU A 92 -2.93 -5.27 21.37
C LEU A 92 -3.89 -6.27 22.03
N PRO A 93 -4.82 -6.87 21.26
CA PRO A 93 -5.68 -7.93 21.79
C PRO A 93 -4.86 -9.08 22.36
N GLN A 94 -5.18 -9.51 23.58
CA GLN A 94 -4.61 -10.71 24.18
C GLN A 94 -5.46 -11.93 23.79
N THR A 95 -5.08 -12.60 22.71
CA THR A 95 -5.82 -13.73 22.14
C THR A 95 -4.91 -14.91 21.85
N ASN A 96 -5.46 -16.13 21.91
CA ASN A 96 -4.73 -17.36 21.52
C ASN A 96 -4.52 -17.49 20.01
N HIS A 97 -5.25 -16.68 19.23
CA HIS A 97 -5.14 -16.62 17.77
C HIS A 97 -4.38 -15.37 17.36
N PRO A 98 -3.62 -15.42 16.25
CA PRO A 98 -2.98 -14.24 15.71
C PRO A 98 -4.02 -13.24 15.20
N THR A 99 -3.62 -11.97 15.15
CA THR A 99 -4.41 -10.87 14.58
C THR A 99 -3.90 -10.53 13.17
N ALA A 100 -4.71 -9.84 12.36
CA ALA A 100 -4.26 -9.39 11.04
C ALA A 100 -2.98 -8.54 11.10
N ILE A 101 -2.83 -7.69 12.13
CA ILE A 101 -1.63 -6.87 12.31
C ILE A 101 -0.38 -7.69 12.70
N SER A 102 -0.55 -8.81 13.42
CA SER A 102 0.59 -9.63 13.86
C SER A 102 1.14 -10.55 12.76
N VAL A 103 0.38 -10.79 11.69
CA VAL A 103 0.79 -11.68 10.58
C VAL A 103 1.22 -10.93 9.33
N VAL A 104 1.10 -9.59 9.32
CA VAL A 104 1.50 -8.73 8.21
C VAL A 104 2.73 -7.94 8.62
N HIS A 105 3.80 -8.03 7.84
CA HIS A 105 5.03 -7.28 8.06
C HIS A 105 5.42 -6.45 6.83
N PRO A 106 6.05 -5.29 7.01
CA PRO A 106 6.71 -4.62 5.90
C PRO A 106 7.81 -5.53 5.34
N THR A 107 7.88 -5.66 4.01
CA THR A 107 9.04 -6.28 3.37
C THR A 107 10.27 -5.44 3.70
N THR A 108 11.25 -6.00 4.41
CA THR A 108 12.56 -5.34 4.57
C THR A 108 13.20 -5.20 3.19
N ILE A 109 13.17 -3.99 2.65
CA ILE A 109 14.00 -3.62 1.50
C ILE A 109 15.43 -3.56 2.05
N SER A 110 16.27 -4.52 1.71
CA SER A 110 17.72 -4.38 1.83
C SER A 110 18.09 -3.09 1.06
N SER A 111 18.50 -2.08 1.82
CA SER A 111 18.96 -0.78 1.29
C SER A 111 20.27 -0.93 0.55
#